data_AF-A0A4R4ZFR7-F1
#
_entry.id   AF-A0A4R4ZFR7-F1
#
_cell.length_a   1.000
_cell.length_b   1.000
_cell.length_c   1.000
_cell.angle_alpha   90.00
_cell.angle_beta   90.00
_cell.angle_gamma   90.00
#
_symmetry.space_group_name_H-M   'P 1'
#
loop_
_entity.id
_entity.type
_entity.pdbx_description
1 polymer ?
#
loop_
_entity_poly.entity_id
_entity_poly.type
_entity_poly.pdbx_seq_one_letter_code
_entity_poly.pdbx_strand_id
1 'polypeptide(L)'
;MEAKAVSVTDDRPSRWTFLTHHARVLVEIARDPEIRLRDIAASIGITERAVQGIVRDLYEAGYLHRDKVGRRNRYSLNLDRTFRYPTEAGLPVRVLIELFAQHDMHRNEEG
;
A
#
# COMPACT_ATOMS: atom_id res chain seq x y z
N MET A 1 8.16 -30.82 23.82
CA MET A 1 7.28 -29.65 24.03
C MET A 1 7.53 -28.73 22.86
N GLU A 2 6.79 -28.89 21.77
CA GLU A 2 7.09 -28.24 20.48
C GLU A 2 5.88 -27.39 20.10
N ALA A 3 6.06 -26.07 20.17
CA ALA A 3 5.02 -25.11 19.83
C ALA A 3 4.89 -25.07 18.30
N LYS A 4 3.84 -25.70 17.77
CA LYS A 4 3.47 -25.64 16.37
C LYS A 4 2.92 -24.24 16.08
N ALA A 5 3.66 -23.44 15.32
CA ALA A 5 3.16 -22.16 14.79
C ALA A 5 1.93 -22.43 13.92
N VAL A 6 0.77 -21.94 14.36
CA VAL A 6 -0.46 -21.94 13.56
C VAL A 6 -0.30 -20.86 12.50
N SER A 7 0.00 -21.28 11.27
CA SER A 7 -0.18 -20.45 10.08
C SER A 7 -1.67 -20.20 9.92
N VAL A 8 -2.13 -19.01 10.30
CA VAL A 8 -3.46 -18.54 9.92
C VAL A 8 -3.41 -18.16 8.45
N THR A 9 -3.68 -19.13 7.57
CA THR A 9 -4.17 -18.80 6.24
C THR A 9 -5.55 -18.21 6.43
N ASP A 10 -5.70 -16.94 6.05
CA ASP A 10 -6.97 -16.22 6.07
C ASP A 10 -7.93 -16.89 5.08
N ASP A 11 -8.65 -17.92 5.53
CA ASP A 11 -9.73 -18.60 4.80
C ASP A 11 -11.04 -17.81 4.92
N ARG A 12 -10.95 -16.47 4.98
CA ARG A 12 -12.11 -15.61 4.85
C ARG A 12 -12.41 -15.54 3.35
N PRO A 13 -13.63 -15.88 2.89
CA PRO A 13 -13.99 -15.70 1.49
C PRO A 13 -13.69 -14.25 1.14
N SER A 14 -12.97 -14.04 0.02
CA SER A 14 -12.60 -12.72 -0.50
C SER A 14 -13.83 -11.81 -0.46
N ARG A 15 -13.97 -11.05 0.64
CA ARG A 15 -15.10 -10.16 0.84
C ARG A 15 -14.91 -9.10 -0.21
N TRP A 16 -15.88 -8.94 -1.11
CA TRP A 16 -15.79 -7.95 -2.18
C TRP A 16 -15.29 -6.61 -1.63
N THR A 17 -14.13 -6.17 -2.10
CA THR A 17 -13.53 -4.90 -1.70
C THR A 17 -13.46 -3.98 -2.90
N PHE A 18 -13.66 -2.69 -2.66
CA PHE A 18 -13.68 -1.70 -3.75
C PHE A 18 -12.27 -1.39 -4.27
N LEU A 19 -11.30 -1.23 -3.35
CA LEU A 19 -9.91 -0.91 -3.70
C LEU A 19 -9.09 -2.19 -3.91
N THR A 20 -8.35 -2.23 -5.02
CA THR A 20 -7.35 -3.26 -5.27
C THR A 20 -6.22 -3.19 -4.23
N HIS A 21 -5.49 -4.30 -4.03
CA HIS A 21 -4.30 -4.27 -3.17
C HIS A 21 -3.26 -3.24 -3.64
N HIS A 22 -3.12 -3.01 -4.96
CA HIS A 22 -2.24 -1.98 -5.50
C HIS A 22 -2.64 -0.58 -5.02
N ALA A 23 -3.93 -0.25 -5.10
CA ALA A 23 -4.45 1.03 -4.61
C ALA A 23 -4.21 1.20 -3.11
N ARG A 24 -4.48 0.15 -2.31
CA ARG A 24 -4.27 0.17 -0.86
C ARG A 24 -2.79 0.37 -0.49
N VAL A 25 -1.88 -0.37 -1.12
CA VAL A 25 -0.42 -0.20 -0.88
C VAL A 25 0.02 1.23 -1.21
N LEU A 26 -0.48 1.79 -2.30
CA LEU A 26 -0.13 3.14 -2.73
C LEU A 26 -0.65 4.20 -1.73
N VAL A 27 -1.85 4.02 -1.17
CA VAL A 27 -2.40 4.86 -0.10
C VAL A 27 -1.58 4.75 1.19
N GLU A 28 -1.20 3.55 1.61
CA GLU A 28 -0.40 3.36 2.83
C GLU A 28 0.98 4.02 2.72
N ILE A 29 1.66 3.91 1.57
CA ILE A 29 2.93 4.59 1.30
C ILE A 29 2.75 6.12 1.26
N ALA A 30 1.61 6.60 0.76
CA ALA A 30 1.33 8.03 0.74
C ALA A 30 1.14 8.61 2.15
N ARG A 31 0.58 7.82 3.07
CA ARG A 31 0.38 8.20 4.48
C ARG A 31 1.68 8.21 5.26
N ASP A 32 2.51 7.18 5.08
CA ASP A 32 3.84 7.10 5.68
C ASP A 32 4.89 6.66 4.64
N PRO A 33 5.66 7.60 4.10
CA PRO A 33 6.72 7.31 3.14
C PRO A 33 7.86 6.42 3.68
N GLU A 34 7.98 6.24 4.99
CA GLU A 34 8.99 5.39 5.64
C GLU A 34 8.42 4.04 6.15
N ILE A 35 7.16 3.76 5.83
CA ILE A 35 6.46 2.55 6.29
C ILE A 35 7.20 1.28 5.85
N ARG A 36 7.26 0.29 6.73
CA ARG A 36 7.90 -0.99 6.42
C ARG A 36 6.92 -1.89 5.68
N LEU A 37 7.40 -2.68 4.72
CA LEU A 37 6.56 -3.58 3.93
C LEU A 37 5.76 -4.57 4.78
N ARG A 38 6.32 -5.03 5.90
CA ARG A 38 5.62 -5.88 6.88
C ARG A 38 4.43 -5.17 7.56
N ASP A 39 4.54 -3.87 7.80
CA ASP A 39 3.51 -3.09 8.47
C ASP A 39 2.37 -2.80 7.46
N ILE A 40 2.70 -2.54 6.19
CA ILE A 40 1.73 -2.51 5.07
C ILE A 40 0.98 -3.85 4.95
N ALA A 41 1.73 -4.97 5.01
CA ALA A 41 1.16 -6.31 4.88
C ALA A 41 0.13 -6.60 5.98
N ALA A 42 0.47 -6.25 7.22
CA ALA A 42 -0.42 -6.36 8.37
C ALA A 42 -1.66 -5.46 8.24
N SER A 43 -1.49 -4.21 7.78
CA SER A 43 -2.58 -3.24 7.57
C SER A 43 -3.59 -3.72 6.51
N ILE A 44 -3.09 -4.26 5.39
CA ILE A 44 -3.94 -4.69 4.26
C ILE A 44 -4.51 -6.10 4.45
N GLY A 45 -3.86 -6.94 5.27
CA GLY A 45 -4.24 -8.34 5.47
C GLY A 45 -3.72 -9.28 4.37
N ILE A 46 -2.54 -9.00 3.83
CA ILE A 46 -1.88 -9.85 2.82
C ILE A 46 -0.46 -10.24 3.27
N THR A 47 0.18 -11.15 2.55
CA THR A 47 1.55 -11.56 2.88
C THR A 47 2.57 -10.47 2.54
N GLU A 48 3.68 -10.42 3.28
CA GLU A 48 4.78 -9.49 2.97
C GLU A 48 5.34 -9.71 1.55
N ARG A 49 5.38 -10.97 1.09
CA ARG A 49 5.76 -11.31 -0.28
C ARG A 49 4.82 -10.70 -1.32
N ALA A 50 3.51 -10.68 -1.05
CA ALA A 50 2.53 -10.05 -1.93
C ALA A 50 2.74 -8.53 -1.99
N VAL A 51 2.98 -7.88 -0.84
CA VAL A 51 3.32 -6.45 -0.80
C VAL A 51 4.62 -6.17 -1.58
N GLN A 52 5.66 -6.98 -1.41
CA GLN A 52 6.91 -6.83 -2.15
C GLN A 52 6.70 -6.91 -3.66
N GLY A 53 5.86 -7.85 -4.13
CA GLY A 53 5.45 -7.95 -5.53
C GLY A 53 4.76 -6.68 -6.01
N ILE A 54 3.75 -6.21 -5.27
CA ILE A 54 3.00 -4.99 -5.60
C ILE A 54 3.93 -3.76 -5.65
N VAL A 55 4.83 -3.60 -4.67
CA VAL A 55 5.77 -2.47 -4.65
C VAL A 55 6.73 -2.51 -5.84
N ARG A 56 7.18 -3.70 -6.24
CA ARG A 56 7.98 -3.87 -7.46
C ARG A 56 7.17 -3.48 -8.70
N ASP A 57 5.94 -3.96 -8.81
CA ASP A 57 5.08 -3.66 -9.96
C ASP A 57 4.81 -2.15 -10.06
N LEU A 58 4.57 -1.47 -8.92
CA LEU A 58 4.41 -0.01 -8.85
C LEU A 58 5.71 0.75 -9.18
N TYR A 59 6.88 0.21 -8.79
CA TYR A 59 8.19 0.79 -9.11
C TYR A 59 8.49 0.68 -10.61
N GLU A 60 8.34 -0.51 -11.19
CA GLU A 60 8.51 -0.75 -12.64
C GLU A 60 7.51 0.08 -13.45
N ALA A 61 6.33 0.30 -12.90
CA ALA A 61 5.32 1.15 -13.49
C ALA A 61 5.62 2.66 -13.39
N GLY A 62 6.60 3.05 -12.58
CA GLY A 62 7.00 4.43 -12.35
C GLY A 62 6.07 5.22 -11.43
N TYR A 63 5.21 4.55 -10.65
CA TYR A 63 4.35 5.19 -9.65
C TYR A 63 5.08 5.49 -8.34
N LEU A 64 6.16 4.75 -8.04
CA LEU A 64 6.98 4.99 -6.86
C LEU A 64 8.47 4.88 -7.18
N HIS A 65 9.27 5.62 -6.44
CA HIS A 65 10.70 5.47 -6.32
C HIS A 65 11.07 5.02 -4.91
N ARG A 66 12.22 4.38 -4.76
CA ARG A 66 12.71 3.89 -3.47
C ARG A 66 14.14 4.38 -3.26
N ASP A 67 14.30 5.26 -2.29
CA ASP A 67 15.59 5.78 -1.85
C ASP A 67 16.02 5.08 -0.57
N LYS A 68 17.29 4.66 -0.49
CA LYS A 68 17.84 4.07 0.73
C LYS A 68 18.42 5.18 1.61
N VAL A 69 17.75 5.46 2.73
CA VAL A 69 18.20 6.42 3.74
C VAL A 69 18.74 5.65 4.94
N GLY A 70 20.04 5.37 4.92
CA GLY A 70 20.72 4.57 5.94
C GLY A 70 20.23 3.12 5.99
N ARG A 71 19.59 2.73 7.11
CA ARG A 71 19.02 1.38 7.32
C ARG A 71 17.56 1.27 6.88
N ARG A 72 16.91 2.37 6.48
CA ARG A 72 15.50 2.40 6.08
C ARG A 72 15.36 2.71 4.59
N ASN A 73 14.27 2.21 4.02
CA ASN A 73 13.81 2.64 2.72
C ASN A 73 12.88 3.82 2.93
N ARG A 74 13.03 4.85 2.11
CA ARG A 74 12.07 5.94 1.96
C ARG A 74 11.48 5.86 0.57
N TYR A 75 10.16 5.86 0.50
CA TYR A 75 9.43 5.79 -0.75
C TYR A 75 9.01 7.20 -1.19
N SER A 76 9.11 7.47 -2.49
CA SER A 76 8.69 8.73 -3.09
C SER A 76 7.66 8.42 -4.17
N LEU A 77 6.44 8.94 -4.08
CA LEU A 77 5.38 8.67 -5.05
C LEU A 77 5.40 9.67 -6.21
N ASN A 78 5.19 9.18 -7.42
CA ASN A 78 4.97 10.01 -8.60
C ASN A 78 3.47 10.26 -8.76
N LEU A 79 3.01 11.36 -8.14
CA LEU A 79 1.60 11.72 -8.06
C LEU A 79 0.96 12.07 -9.41
N ASP A 80 1.78 12.48 -10.37
CA ASP A 80 1.32 12.97 -11.68
C ASP A 80 1.24 11.84 -12.71
N ARG A 81 1.64 10.61 -12.35
CA ARG A 81 1.37 9.42 -13.17
C ARG A 81 -0.13 9.15 -13.23
N THR A 82 -0.64 8.99 -14.45
CA THR A 82 -2.05 8.70 -14.69
C THR A 82 -2.37 7.23 -14.48
N PHE A 83 -3.63 6.93 -14.19
CA PHE A 83 -4.13 5.56 -14.24
C PHE A 83 -3.87 4.91 -15.60
N ARG A 84 -3.59 3.61 -15.59
CA ARG A 84 -3.19 2.83 -16.78
C ARG A 84 -4.36 2.40 -17.65
N TYR A 85 -5.59 2.42 -17.12
CA TYR A 85 -6.73 1.83 -17.79
C TYR A 85 -7.38 2.89 -18.72
N PRO A 86 -7.78 2.53 -19.95
CA PRO A 86 -8.18 3.50 -20.98
C PRO A 86 -9.35 4.42 -20.59
N THR A 87 -10.24 3.96 -19.71
CA THR A 87 -11.40 4.74 -19.24
C THR A 87 -11.02 5.80 -18.19
N GLU A 88 -9.90 5.64 -17.50
CA GLU A 88 -9.37 6.59 -16.51
C GLU A 88 -8.04 7.23 -16.98
N ALA A 89 -7.67 7.01 -18.25
CA ALA A 89 -6.45 7.50 -18.87
C ALA A 89 -6.48 9.04 -18.96
N GLY A 90 -5.93 9.68 -17.92
CA GLY A 90 -5.91 11.15 -17.81
C GLY A 90 -6.04 11.63 -16.37
N LEU A 91 -6.58 10.80 -15.46
CA LEU A 91 -6.64 11.14 -14.04
C LEU A 91 -5.30 10.80 -13.37
N PRO A 92 -4.64 11.76 -12.70
CA PRO A 92 -3.41 11.49 -11.96
C PRO A 92 -3.74 10.64 -10.72
N VAL A 93 -2.81 9.76 -10.35
CA VAL A 93 -2.94 8.92 -9.15
C VAL A 93 -3.09 9.75 -7.88
N ARG A 94 -2.63 11.01 -7.90
CA ARG A 94 -2.92 12.05 -6.91
C ARG A 94 -4.36 12.07 -6.43
N VAL A 95 -5.35 11.97 -7.33
CA VAL A 95 -6.78 12.07 -6.97
C VAL A 95 -7.20 10.96 -6.01
N LEU A 96 -6.71 9.73 -6.25
CA LEU A 96 -6.94 8.61 -5.35
C LEU A 96 -6.27 8.84 -4.00
N ILE A 97 -5.03 9.34 -4.01
CA ILE A 97 -4.30 9.59 -2.78
C ILE A 97 -4.98 10.68 -1.95
N GLU A 98 -5.36 11.81 -2.56
CA GLU A 98 -6.05 12.89 -1.86
C GLU A 98 -7.37 12.39 -1.25
N LEU A 99 -8.11 11.54 -1.97
CA LEU A 99 -9.38 10.98 -1.47
C LEU A 99 -9.20 10.09 -0.23
N PHE A 100 -8.13 9.30 -0.15
CA PHE A 100 -7.98 8.26 0.89
C PHE A 100 -6.89 8.55 1.93
N ALA A 101 -5.88 9.36 1.61
CA ALA A 101 -4.84 9.77 2.54
C ALA A 101 -5.28 10.93 3.45
N GLN A 102 -6.28 11.74 3.04
CA GLN A 102 -6.85 12.80 3.88
C GLN A 102 -7.80 12.28 4.97
N HIS A 103 -8.23 11.02 4.90
CA HIS A 103 -9.30 10.46 5.76
C HIS A 103 -8.84 9.83 7.09
N ASP A 104 -7.55 9.85 7.44
CA ASP A 104 -7.06 9.34 8.74
C ASP A 104 -6.46 10.43 9.67
N MET A 105 -6.68 11.71 9.37
CA MET A 105 -6.28 12.81 10.28
C MET A 105 -7.15 12.91 11.56
N HIS A 106 -8.22 12.11 11.72
CA HIS A 106 -9.17 12.19 12.85
C HIS A 106 -9.35 10.88 13.65
N ARG A 107 -8.29 10.07 13.85
CA ARG A 107 -8.39 8.92 14.77
C ARG A 107 -7.37 8.88 15.92
N ASN A 108 -6.66 9.97 16.18
CA ASN A 108 -5.73 10.06 17.32
C ASN A 108 -5.97 11.34 18.14
N GLU A 109 -7.23 11.66 18.45
CA GLU A 109 -7.56 12.61 19.52
C GLU A 109 -8.83 12.11 20.22
N GLU A 110 -8.72 11.01 20.98
CA GLU A 110 -9.69 10.65 22.03
C GLU A 110 -9.16 9.46 22.85
N GLY A 111 -8.74 9.73 24.09
CA GLY A 111 -8.62 8.73 25.17
C GLY A 111 -7.21 8.33 25.59
#